data_AF-A0A2D5G1N7-F1
#
_entry.id   AF-A0A2D5G1N7-F1
#
_cell.length_a   1.000
_cell.length_b   1.000
_cell.length_c   1.000
_cell.angle_alpha   90.00
_cell.angle_beta   90.00
_cell.angle_gamma   90.00
#
_symmetry.space_group_name_H-M   'P 1'
#
loop_
_entity.id
_entity.type
_entity.pdbx_description
1 polymer ?
#
loop_
_entity_poly.entity_id
_entity_poly.type
_entity_poly.pdbx_seq_one_letter_code
_entity_poly.pdbx_strand_id
1 'polypeptide(L)'
;MSAENRERIRSQGSLVLIADFPEFGKLLGHRVLSHIFRDLEFKDPKFSSGYNISKPPQSPVWFWYQDWCGWNEPSSFIDQMT
;
A
#
# COMPACT_ATOMS: atom_id res chain seq x y z
N MET A 1 13.60 0.81 -16.98
CA MET A 1 13.43 1.99 -16.11
C MET A 1 14.39 3.08 -16.54
N SER A 2 13.90 4.26 -16.90
CA SER A 2 14.73 5.43 -17.22
C SER A 2 15.39 6.02 -15.97
N ALA A 3 16.42 6.84 -16.15
CA ALA A 3 17.06 7.59 -15.06
C ALA A 3 16.05 8.53 -14.36
N GLU A 4 15.18 9.17 -15.14
CA GLU A 4 14.09 10.01 -14.65
C GLU A 4 13.11 9.24 -13.75
N ASN A 5 12.70 8.03 -14.16
CA ASN A 5 11.84 7.19 -13.31
C ASN A 5 12.53 6.79 -12.01
N ARG A 6 13.86 6.59 -12.00
CA ARG A 6 14.61 6.29 -10.77
C ARG A 6 14.64 7.47 -9.83
N GLU A 7 14.80 8.69 -10.35
CA GLU A 7 14.79 9.89 -9.52
C GLU A 7 13.41 10.12 -8.90
N ARG A 8 12.34 9.99 -9.71
CA ARG A 8 10.96 10.21 -9.27
C ARG A 8 10.51 9.26 -8.16
N ILE A 9 11.03 8.04 -8.14
CA ILE A 9 10.70 7.03 -7.12
C ILE A 9 11.81 6.81 -6.09
N ARG A 10 12.84 7.68 -6.05
CA ARG A 10 14.05 7.49 -5.24
C ARG A 10 13.73 7.16 -3.78
N SER A 11 12.79 7.88 -3.17
CA SER A 11 12.43 7.70 -1.76
C SER A 11 11.38 6.60 -1.56
N GLN A 12 10.35 6.56 -2.41
CA GLN A 12 9.21 5.65 -2.25
C GLN A 12 9.55 4.21 -2.70
N GLY A 13 10.44 4.05 -3.66
CA GLY A 13 10.64 2.82 -4.40
C GLY A 13 9.56 2.62 -5.47
N SER A 14 9.65 1.53 -6.23
CA SER A 14 8.58 1.17 -7.17
C SER A 14 7.39 0.63 -6.40
N LEU A 15 6.22 1.18 -6.69
CA LEU A 15 4.93 0.65 -6.24
C LEU A 15 4.24 -0.06 -7.40
N VAL A 16 4.06 -1.37 -7.25
CA VAL A 16 3.36 -2.18 -8.25
C VAL A 16 2.06 -2.66 -7.62
N LEU A 17 0.92 -2.29 -8.22
CA LEU A 17 -0.40 -2.72 -7.74
C LEU A 17 -0.54 -4.22 -7.96
N ILE A 18 -0.78 -4.98 -6.88
CA ILE A 18 -0.86 -6.45 -6.97
C ILE A 18 -2.18 -6.92 -7.59
N ALA A 19 -3.19 -6.04 -7.67
CA ALA A 19 -4.46 -6.34 -8.31
C ALA A 19 -4.32 -6.62 -9.82
N ASP A 20 -3.27 -6.11 -10.45
CA ASP A 20 -2.96 -6.36 -11.86
C ASP A 20 -2.37 -7.77 -12.09
N PHE A 21 -2.12 -8.53 -11.03
CA PHE A 21 -1.42 -9.84 -11.05
C PHE A 21 -2.26 -10.90 -10.31
N PRO A 22 -3.10 -11.66 -11.03
CA PRO A 22 -4.02 -12.65 -10.44
C PRO A 22 -3.34 -13.72 -9.58
N GLU A 23 -2.04 -13.96 -9.76
CA GLU A 23 -1.23 -14.91 -8.99
C GLU A 23 -1.24 -14.59 -7.49
N PHE A 24 -1.33 -13.30 -7.13
CA PHE A 24 -1.44 -12.87 -5.73
C PHE A 24 -2.78 -13.23 -5.10
N GLY A 25 -3.80 -13.60 -5.88
CA GLY A 25 -5.08 -14.07 -5.35
C GLY A 25 -4.93 -15.30 -4.43
N LYS A 26 -3.95 -16.17 -4.72
CA LYS A 26 -3.63 -17.33 -3.84
C LYS A 26 -3.06 -16.90 -2.50
N LEU A 27 -2.25 -15.84 -2.48
CA LEU A 27 -1.69 -15.26 -1.26
C LEU A 27 -2.80 -14.61 -0.44
N LEU A 28 -3.64 -13.78 -1.08
CA LEU A 28 -4.76 -13.08 -0.42
C LEU A 28 -5.80 -14.04 0.15
N GLY A 29 -6.09 -15.14 -0.55
CA GLY A 29 -7.00 -16.20 -0.10
C GLY A 29 -6.36 -17.26 0.78
N HIS A 30 -5.12 -17.08 1.23
CA HIS A 30 -4.40 -18.11 1.97
C HIS A 30 -5.01 -18.33 3.36
N ARG A 31 -5.26 -19.59 3.73
CA ARG A 31 -5.93 -19.97 5.00
C ARG A 31 -5.30 -19.37 6.26
N VAL A 32 -3.99 -19.14 6.25
CA VAL A 32 -3.27 -18.53 7.39
C VAL A 32 -3.73 -17.09 7.59
N LEU A 33 -3.93 -16.32 6.51
CA LEU A 33 -4.46 -14.96 6.63
C LEU A 33 -5.88 -14.97 7.20
N SER A 34 -6.74 -15.88 6.73
CA SER A 34 -8.10 -16.01 7.24
C SER A 34 -8.14 -16.33 8.73
N HIS A 35 -7.22 -17.17 9.22
CA HIS A 35 -7.10 -17.47 10.65
C HIS A 35 -6.66 -16.24 11.44
N ILE A 36 -5.62 -15.53 10.98
CA ILE A 36 -5.16 -14.30 11.62
C ILE A 36 -6.29 -13.27 11.69
N PHE A 37 -7.05 -13.07 10.60
CA PHE A 37 -8.17 -12.12 10.60
C PHE A 37 -9.27 -12.50 11.59
N ARG A 38 -9.58 -13.80 11.70
CA ARG A 38 -10.55 -14.29 12.70
C ARG A 38 -10.05 -14.07 14.12
N ASP A 39 -8.77 -14.33 14.38
CA ASP A 39 -8.16 -14.16 15.71
C ASP A 39 -8.10 -12.68 16.11
N LEU A 40 -8.07 -11.77 15.13
CA LEU A 40 -8.21 -10.32 15.29
C LEU A 40 -9.69 -9.84 15.26
N GLU A 41 -10.66 -10.77 15.32
CA GLU A 41 -12.10 -10.50 15.36
C GLU A 41 -12.69 -9.81 14.10
N PHE A 42 -11.99 -9.85 12.96
CA PHE A 42 -12.56 -9.40 11.68
C PHE A 42 -13.60 -10.40 11.15
N LYS A 43 -14.81 -9.91 10.87
CA LYS A 43 -15.95 -10.74 10.45
C LYS A 43 -15.98 -11.07 8.96
N ASP A 44 -15.64 -10.09 8.12
CA ASP A 44 -15.70 -10.22 6.66
C ASP A 44 -14.61 -9.36 5.97
N PRO A 45 -13.33 -9.76 6.07
CA PRO A 45 -12.24 -8.99 5.48
C PRO A 45 -12.37 -8.95 3.95
N LYS A 46 -12.32 -7.74 3.39
CA LYS A 46 -12.28 -7.51 1.93
C LYS A 46 -10.94 -6.95 1.51
N PHE A 47 -10.48 -7.37 0.35
CA PHE A 47 -9.32 -6.78 -0.29
C PHE A 47 -9.75 -5.56 -1.10
N SER A 48 -9.16 -4.40 -0.81
CA SER A 48 -9.37 -3.15 -1.56
C SER A 48 -8.18 -2.85 -2.47
N SER A 49 -6.97 -2.86 -1.92
CA SER A 49 -5.73 -2.60 -2.65
C SER A 49 -4.53 -3.23 -1.96
N GLY A 50 -3.43 -3.37 -2.70
CA GLY A 50 -2.17 -3.88 -2.17
C GLY A 50 -1.04 -3.60 -3.15
N TYR A 51 0.16 -3.35 -2.64
CA TYR A 51 1.30 -2.97 -3.45
C TYR A 51 2.53 -3.81 -3.12
N ASN A 52 3.23 -4.26 -4.16
CA ASN A 52 4.61 -4.72 -4.02
C ASN A 52 5.52 -3.49 -4.06
N ILE A 53 6.29 -3.31 -2.99
CA ILE A 53 7.24 -2.22 -2.83
C ILE A 53 8.64 -2.76 -3.09
N SER A 54 9.27 -2.28 -4.16
CA SER A 54 10.67 -2.61 -4.46
C SER A 54 11.59 -1.42 -4.24
N LYS A 55 12.60 -1.61 -3.38
CA LYS A 55 13.68 -0.67 -3.15
C LYS A 55 15.02 -1.28 -3.53
N PRO A 56 15.76 -0.69 -4.49
CA PRO A 56 17.14 -1.09 -4.75
C PRO A 56 18.03 -0.99 -3.51
N PRO A 57 19.11 -1.78 -3.40
CA PRO A 57 20.13 -1.59 -2.37
C PRO A 57 20.59 -0.14 -2.31
N GLN A 58 20.88 0.36 -1.10
CA GLN A 58 21.36 1.73 -0.85
C GLN A 58 20.36 2.85 -1.22
N SER A 59 19.09 2.51 -1.49
CA SER A 59 18.04 3.52 -1.65
C SER A 59 17.83 4.29 -0.34
N PRO A 60 17.44 5.58 -0.40
CA PRO A 60 17.13 6.35 0.80
C PRO A 60 16.06 5.71 1.69
N VAL A 61 16.21 5.93 2.99
CA VAL A 61 15.21 5.56 4.00
C VAL A 61 13.90 6.27 3.75
N TRP A 62 12.79 5.68 4.20
CA TRP A 62 11.51 6.39 4.21
C TRP A 62 11.48 7.46 5.29
N PHE A 63 10.81 8.56 4.96
CA PHE A 63 10.36 9.52 5.96
C PHE A 63 9.11 8.97 6.66
N TRP A 64 8.80 9.49 7.83
CA TRP A 64 7.51 9.20 8.48
C TRP A 64 6.40 9.86 7.66
N TYR A 65 5.41 9.07 7.23
CA TYR A 65 4.22 9.57 6.54
C TYR A 65 2.99 8.75 6.94
N GLN A 66 1.81 9.35 6.80
CA GLN A 66 0.53 8.63 6.87
C GLN A 66 0.06 8.34 5.45
N ASP A 67 -0.34 7.09 5.21
CA ASP A 67 -0.93 6.68 3.95
C ASP A 67 -2.44 6.94 4.01
N TRP A 68 -2.91 7.94 3.28
CA TRP A 68 -4.30 8.36 3.24
C TRP A 68 -4.76 8.45 1.78
N CYS A 69 -5.74 7.62 1.42
CA CYS A 69 -6.25 7.55 0.04
C CYS A 69 -7.02 8.82 -0.37
N GLY A 70 -7.43 9.65 0.59
CA GLY A 70 -8.19 10.88 0.36
C GLY A 70 -7.35 12.15 0.29
N TRP A 71 -6.03 12.09 0.11
CA TRP A 71 -5.19 13.32 0.07
C TRP A 71 -5.62 14.34 -1.01
N ASN A 72 -6.40 13.93 -2.01
CA ASN A 72 -6.94 14.85 -3.02
C ASN A 72 -8.28 15.49 -2.61
N GLU A 73 -8.89 15.02 -1.52
CA GLU A 73 -10.16 15.55 -1.04
C GLU A 73 -9.92 16.82 -0.22
N PRO A 74 -10.67 17.91 -0.47
CA PRO A 74 -10.55 19.15 0.30
C PRO A 74 -10.72 18.96 1.81
N SER A 75 -11.55 18.00 2.22
CA SER A 75 -11.76 17.64 3.63
C SER A 75 -10.49 17.20 4.34
N SER A 76 -9.48 16.73 3.63
CA SER A 76 -8.19 16.32 4.19
C SER A 76 -7.36 17.51 4.71
N PHE A 77 -7.71 18.73 4.34
CA PHE A 77 -6.96 19.96 4.68
C PHE A 77 -7.78 20.97 5.47
N ILE A 78 -9.03 20.66 5.79
CA ILE A 78 -9.93 21.56 6.50
C ILE A 78 -10.21 20.98 7.88
N ASP A 79 -10.04 21.81 8.91
CA ASP A 79 -10.39 21.43 10.28
C ASP A 79 -11.92 21.37 10.39
N GLN A 80 -12.47 20.17 10.53
CA GLN A 80 -13.92 19.94 10.69
C GLN A 80 -14.29 20.17 12.18
N MET A 81 -14.07 21.39 12.67
CA MET A 81 -14.56 21.83 13.98
C MET A 81 -15.51 23.00 13.80
N THR A 82 -16.75 22.68 13.42
CA THR A 82 -17.93 23.55 13.58
C THR A 82 -19.14 22.71 13.91
#